data_AF-A0A497S2N1-F1
#
_entry.id   AF-A0A497S2N1-F1
#
_cell.length_a   1.000
_cell.length_b   1.000
_cell.length_c   1.000
_cell.angle_alpha   90.00
_cell.angle_beta   90.00
_cell.angle_gamma   90.00
#
_symmetry.space_group_name_H-M   'P 1'
#
loop_
_entity.id
_entity.type
_entity.pdbx_description
1 polymer ?
#
loop_
_entity_poly.entity_id
_entity_poly.type
_entity_poly.pdbx_seq_one_letter_code
_entity_poly.pdbx_strand_id
1 'polypeptide(L)'
;MIPTEILDVLGAKKVLRQLKEAGTIPAGKKETIIDISGNKVIAMGYGQCSDKNAVVEFLVDGTTYSTTAEEAYNMGIDDANPVMPFVTKYDPIDDIYALMWTPVGGQYVRERFQVNITPTVAATYVVIVYYVDL
;
A
#
# COMPACT_ATOMS: atom_id res chain seq x y z
N MET A 1 7.70 -1.46 13.98
CA MET A 1 7.66 -2.81 14.60
C MET A 1 6.18 -3.17 14.69
N ILE A 2 5.74 -4.22 14.00
CA ILE A 2 4.32 -4.64 14.06
C ILE A 2 4.09 -5.19 15.48
N PRO A 3 3.04 -4.77 16.21
CA PRO A 3 2.74 -5.27 17.54
C PRO A 3 2.65 -6.81 17.55
N THR A 4 3.41 -7.44 18.45
CA THR A 4 3.50 -8.90 18.60
C THR A 4 2.14 -9.56 18.84
N GLU A 5 1.20 -8.79 19.40
CA GLU A 5 -0.17 -9.21 19.71
C GLU A 5 -0.99 -9.62 18.47
N ILE A 6 -0.66 -9.13 17.27
CA ILE A 6 -1.32 -9.53 16.01
C ILE A 6 -0.88 -10.93 15.56
N LEU A 7 0.32 -11.37 15.97
CA LEU A 7 0.90 -12.66 15.58
C LEU A 7 0.40 -13.81 16.47
N ASP A 8 0.02 -13.54 17.73
CA ASP A 8 -0.34 -14.55 18.73
C ASP A 8 -1.80 -15.08 18.63
N VAL A 9 -2.72 -14.37 17.96
CA VAL A 9 -4.15 -14.76 17.91
C VAL A 9 -4.43 -16.03 17.08
N LEU A 10 -3.46 -16.53 16.28
CA LEU A 10 -3.78 -17.48 15.19
C LEU A 10 -2.94 -18.77 15.13
N GLY A 11 -2.27 -19.16 16.21
CA GLY A 11 -1.90 -20.56 16.53
C GLY A 11 -1.00 -21.37 15.57
N ALA A 12 -0.68 -20.86 14.37
CA ALA A 12 0.20 -21.47 13.39
C ALA A 12 1.45 -20.59 13.22
N LYS A 13 2.61 -21.18 12.90
CA LYS A 13 3.83 -20.43 12.53
C LYS A 13 3.53 -19.55 11.33
N LYS A 14 3.17 -18.30 11.59
CA LYS A 14 2.85 -17.31 10.59
C LYS A 14 4.13 -16.67 10.08
N VAL A 15 4.52 -17.08 8.88
CA VAL A 15 5.66 -16.47 8.18
C VAL A 15 5.16 -15.18 7.55
N LEU A 16 5.71 -14.06 8.01
CA LEU A 16 5.55 -12.79 7.32
C LEU A 16 6.23 -12.90 5.95
N ARG A 17 5.46 -12.70 4.89
CA ARG A 17 5.92 -12.67 3.51
C ARG A 17 6.00 -11.24 3.02
N GLN A 18 6.84 -11.07 2.00
CA GLN A 18 7.01 -9.82 1.30
C GLN A 18 6.87 -10.08 -0.20
N LEU A 19 6.06 -9.26 -0.87
CA LEU A 19 6.05 -9.15 -2.32
C LEU A 19 6.51 -7.74 -2.70
N LYS A 20 7.47 -7.65 -3.62
CA LYS A 20 8.05 -6.39 -4.06
C LYS A 20 8.06 -6.34 -5.58
N GLU A 21 7.54 -5.25 -6.13
CA GLU A 21 7.54 -4.97 -7.56
C GLU A 21 8.08 -3.57 -7.82
N ALA A 22 8.75 -3.38 -8.95
CA ALA A 22 9.29 -2.10 -9.35
C ALA A 22 9.36 -2.00 -10.88
N GLY A 23 9.18 -0.80 -11.41
CA GLY A 23 9.20 -0.61 -12.86
C GLY A 23 8.79 0.79 -13.29
N THR A 24 8.29 0.88 -14.52
CA THR A 24 7.81 2.12 -15.13
C THR A 24 6.39 1.93 -15.68
N ILE A 25 5.54 2.94 -15.51
CA ILE A 25 4.17 2.96 -16.03
C ILE A 25 4.03 4.17 -16.96
N PRO A 26 3.51 4.01 -18.19
CA PRO A 26 3.20 5.13 -19.07
C PRO A 26 2.13 6.06 -18.49
N ALA A 27 2.18 7.34 -18.85
CA ALA A 27 1.19 8.34 -18.45
C ALA A 27 -0.25 7.89 -18.78
N GLY A 28 -1.17 8.13 -17.84
CA GLY A 28 -2.61 7.87 -17.99
C GLY A 28 -3.02 6.40 -17.96
N LYS A 29 -2.07 5.45 -17.85
CA LYS A 29 -2.38 4.01 -17.81
C LYS A 29 -2.51 3.51 -16.38
N LYS A 30 -3.65 2.91 -16.05
CA LYS A 30 -3.82 2.14 -14.80
C LYS A 30 -3.15 0.78 -14.94
N GLU A 31 -2.26 0.45 -14.02
CA GLU A 31 -1.59 -0.85 -13.96
C GLU A 31 -1.80 -1.50 -12.60
N THR A 32 -2.06 -2.81 -12.59
CA THR A 32 -2.04 -3.63 -11.38
C THR A 32 -0.61 -4.05 -11.09
N ILE A 33 -0.05 -3.53 -10.01
CA ILE A 33 1.35 -3.74 -9.63
C ILE A 33 1.48 -4.96 -8.71
N ILE A 34 0.59 -5.06 -7.73
CA ILE A 34 0.53 -6.20 -6.82
C ILE A 34 -0.82 -6.85 -6.95
N ASP A 35 -0.83 -8.18 -6.98
CA ASP A 35 -2.03 -8.99 -7.00
C ASP A 35 -1.82 -10.24 -6.14
N ILE A 36 -2.50 -10.29 -5.01
CA ILE A 36 -2.41 -11.38 -4.03
C ILE A 36 -3.80 -11.98 -3.86
N SER A 37 -3.91 -13.29 -4.05
CA SER A 37 -5.17 -14.02 -3.91
C SER A 37 -5.22 -14.91 -2.67
N GLY A 38 -6.45 -15.20 -2.24
CA GLY A 38 -6.78 -16.11 -1.14
C GLY A 38 -6.79 -15.46 0.23
N ASN A 39 -7.01 -16.29 1.26
CA ASN A 39 -7.08 -15.83 2.64
C ASN A 39 -5.71 -15.35 3.12
N LYS A 40 -5.62 -14.07 3.49
CA LYS A 40 -4.40 -13.41 3.96
C LYS A 40 -4.71 -12.41 5.08
N VAL A 41 -3.68 -12.02 5.82
CA VAL A 41 -3.65 -10.74 6.53
C VAL A 41 -2.59 -9.86 5.88
N ILE A 42 -2.98 -8.70 5.36
CA ILE A 42 -2.03 -7.69 4.90
C ILE A 42 -1.63 -6.83 6.09
N ALA A 43 -0.35 -6.82 6.43
CA ALA A 43 0.17 -6.02 7.53
C ALA A 43 0.47 -4.58 7.09
N MET A 44 0.99 -4.41 5.88
CA MET A 44 1.43 -3.12 5.36
C MET A 44 1.58 -3.14 3.85
N GLY A 45 1.21 -2.05 3.18
CA GLY A 45 1.62 -1.72 1.82
C GLY A 45 2.49 -0.48 1.82
N TYR A 46 3.54 -0.47 1.01
CA TYR A 46 4.44 0.65 0.82
C TYR A 46 4.60 0.90 -0.69
N GLY A 47 4.50 2.15 -1.11
CA GLY A 47 4.63 2.56 -2.50
C GLY A 47 5.48 3.82 -2.62
N GLN A 48 6.33 3.87 -3.63
CA GLN A 48 6.99 5.07 -4.11
C GLN A 48 6.62 5.26 -5.57
N CYS A 49 6.37 6.51 -5.96
CA CYS A 49 6.12 6.89 -7.35
C CYS A 49 6.87 8.19 -7.64
N SER A 50 7.50 8.28 -8.81
CA SER A 50 8.13 9.54 -9.26
C SER A 50 7.11 10.57 -9.75
N ASP A 51 5.83 10.21 -9.79
CA ASP A 51 4.72 11.14 -10.02
C ASP A 51 3.89 11.26 -8.74
N LYS A 52 3.99 12.41 -8.08
CA LYS A 52 3.26 12.71 -6.85
C LYS A 52 1.74 12.76 -7.02
N ASN A 53 1.28 13.00 -8.24
CA ASN A 53 -0.13 13.04 -8.63
C ASN A 53 -0.65 11.69 -9.10
N ALA A 54 0.19 10.64 -9.12
CA ALA A 54 -0.28 9.31 -9.44
C ALA A 54 -1.31 8.85 -8.40
N VAL A 55 -2.46 8.39 -8.89
CA VAL A 55 -3.49 7.79 -8.05
C VAL A 55 -3.05 6.36 -7.72
N VAL A 56 -2.88 6.08 -6.43
CA VAL A 56 -2.60 4.76 -5.91
C VAL A 56 -3.88 4.20 -5.29
N GLU A 57 -4.27 2.99 -5.71
CA GLU A 57 -5.46 2.30 -5.23
C GLU A 57 -5.09 0.98 -4.57
N PHE A 58 -5.58 0.78 -3.36
CA PHE A 58 -5.55 -0.49 -2.65
C PHE A 58 -6.94 -1.12 -2.73
N LEU A 59 -7.07 -2.23 -3.45
CA LEU A 59 -8.31 -2.98 -3.56
C LEU A 59 -8.27 -4.15 -2.58
N VAL A 60 -9.23 -4.22 -1.66
CA VAL A 60 -9.37 -5.25 -0.62
C VAL A 60 -10.75 -5.87 -0.77
N ASP A 61 -10.84 -7.11 -1.26
CA ASP A 61 -12.11 -7.85 -1.42
C ASP A 61 -13.23 -7.01 -2.08
N GLY A 62 -12.87 -6.23 -3.12
CA GLY A 62 -13.78 -5.36 -3.85
C GLY A 62 -13.96 -3.94 -3.28
N THR A 63 -13.42 -3.65 -2.10
CA THR A 63 -13.39 -2.30 -1.52
C THR A 63 -12.14 -1.56 -1.96
N THR A 64 -12.30 -0.37 -2.55
CA THR A 64 -11.18 0.46 -3.03
C THR A 64 -10.86 1.58 -2.05
N TYR A 65 -9.58 1.69 -1.68
CA TYR A 65 -9.01 2.84 -0.98
C TYR A 65 -8.03 3.53 -1.91
N SER A 66 -8.23 4.81 -2.21
CA SER A 66 -7.41 5.53 -3.20
C SER A 66 -6.95 6.88 -2.69
N THR A 67 -5.72 7.25 -3.05
CA THR A 67 -5.19 8.60 -2.80
C THR A 67 -3.99 8.87 -3.72
N THR A 68 -3.58 10.12 -3.83
CA THR A 68 -2.28 10.52 -4.36
C THR A 68 -1.27 10.75 -3.23
N ALA A 69 0.02 10.71 -3.55
CA ALA A 69 1.04 10.97 -2.54
C ALA A 69 1.06 12.46 -2.12
N GLU A 70 0.70 13.37 -3.02
CA GLU A 70 0.53 14.80 -2.71
C GLU A 70 -0.67 15.06 -1.79
N GLU A 71 -1.83 14.47 -2.04
CA GLU A 71 -3.00 14.59 -1.16
C GLU A 71 -2.69 14.07 0.25
N ALA A 72 -2.14 12.86 0.35
CA ALA A 72 -1.81 12.26 1.64
C ALA A 72 -0.67 13.00 2.38
N TYR A 73 0.18 13.74 1.68
CA TYR A 73 1.16 14.65 2.30
C TYR A 73 0.50 15.93 2.82
N ASN A 74 -0.37 16.54 2.02
CA ASN A 74 -1.05 17.79 2.37
C ASN A 74 -2.06 17.63 3.50
N MET A 75 -2.68 16.45 3.63
CA MET A 75 -3.58 16.15 4.74
C MET A 75 -2.85 16.09 6.08
N GLY A 76 -1.52 15.93 6.08
CA GLY A 76 -0.74 15.67 7.30
C GLY A 76 -1.15 14.33 7.93
N ILE A 77 -0.31 13.80 8.83
CA ILE A 77 -0.71 12.67 9.67
C ILE A 77 -1.70 13.22 10.70
N ASP A 78 -2.96 13.41 10.33
CA ASP A 78 -3.99 13.76 11.32
C ASP A 78 -5.38 13.28 10.90
N ASP A 79 -5.54 11.97 10.81
CA ASP A 79 -6.79 11.39 11.27
C ASP A 79 -6.49 10.14 12.09
N ALA A 80 -6.64 10.28 13.41
CA ALA A 80 -6.72 9.14 14.32
C ALA A 80 -8.07 8.40 14.21
N ASN A 81 -8.91 8.69 13.20
CA ASN A 81 -9.93 7.74 12.76
C ASN A 81 -9.30 6.55 12.02
N PRO A 82 -9.81 5.33 12.25
CA PRO A 82 -9.32 4.10 11.65
C PRO A 82 -9.57 3.98 10.12
N VAL A 83 -9.86 5.08 9.42
CA VAL A 83 -10.37 5.08 8.03
C VAL A 83 -9.37 5.65 7.02
N MET A 84 -8.33 6.39 7.42
CA MET A 84 -7.28 6.88 6.51
C MET A 84 -5.87 6.32 6.82
N PRO A 85 -5.49 5.20 6.19
CA PRO A 85 -4.30 4.40 6.53
C PRO A 85 -2.98 4.87 5.90
N PHE A 86 -2.87 6.11 5.39
CA PHE A 86 -1.71 6.53 4.60
C PHE A 86 -0.71 7.40 5.38
N VAL A 87 0.54 6.95 5.45
CA VAL A 87 1.67 7.76 5.92
C VAL A 87 2.50 8.17 4.72
N THR A 88 2.88 9.45 4.65
CA THR A 88 3.71 9.96 3.56
C THR A 88 5.08 10.44 4.03
N LYS A 89 6.06 10.36 3.11
CA LYS A 89 7.34 11.03 3.25
C LYS A 89 7.70 11.66 1.92
N TYR A 90 8.18 12.89 1.97
CA TYR A 90 8.69 13.62 0.81
C TYR A 90 10.22 13.74 0.91
N ASP A 91 10.91 13.32 -0.14
CA ASP A 91 12.33 13.60 -0.35
C ASP A 91 12.47 14.81 -1.29
N PRO A 92 12.84 16.00 -0.78
CA PRO A 92 12.93 17.21 -1.60
C PRO A 92 14.16 17.24 -2.52
N ILE A 93 15.12 16.34 -2.34
CA ILE A 93 16.35 16.29 -3.15
C ILE A 93 16.05 15.53 -4.46
N ASP A 94 15.39 14.39 -4.34
CA ASP A 94 15.07 13.52 -5.48
C ASP A 94 13.63 13.72 -6.01
N ASP A 95 12.86 14.62 -5.39
CA ASP A 95 11.44 14.89 -5.66
C ASP A 95 10.56 13.63 -5.58
N ILE A 96 10.86 12.75 -4.63
CA ILE A 96 10.18 11.46 -4.46
C ILE A 96 9.16 11.57 -3.33
N TYR A 97 7.93 11.14 -3.62
CA TYR A 97 6.91 10.92 -2.61
C TYR A 97 6.75 9.42 -2.35
N ALA A 98 6.75 9.07 -1.06
CA ALA A 98 6.41 7.74 -0.59
C ALA A 98 5.04 7.75 0.07
N LEU A 99 4.25 6.71 -0.18
CA LEU A 99 2.95 6.45 0.39
C LEU A 99 3.01 5.08 1.09
N MET A 100 2.55 5.02 2.34
CA MET A 100 2.52 3.77 3.09
C MET A 100 1.12 3.53 3.64
N TRP A 101 0.50 2.43 3.24
CA TRP A 101 -0.78 1.94 3.73
C TRP A 101 -0.59 1.01 4.93
N THR A 102 -1.01 1.44 6.13
CA THR A 102 -0.89 0.67 7.38
C THR A 102 -2.24 0.49 8.08
N PRO A 103 -2.99 -0.57 7.79
CA PRO A 103 -4.21 -0.88 8.53
C PRO A 103 -3.87 -1.26 9.98
N VAL A 104 -4.55 -0.63 10.95
CA VAL A 104 -4.36 -0.94 12.38
C VAL A 104 -4.76 -2.41 12.62
N GLY A 105 -3.85 -3.21 13.17
CA GLY A 105 -4.11 -4.64 13.39
C GLY A 105 -3.90 -5.53 12.16
N GLY A 106 -3.57 -4.96 11.00
CA GLY A 106 -3.58 -5.66 9.72
C GLY A 106 -4.99 -5.70 9.10
N GLN A 107 -5.05 -5.92 7.78
CA GLN A 107 -6.29 -6.07 7.04
C GLN A 107 -6.49 -7.53 6.65
N TYR A 108 -7.58 -8.15 7.12
CA TYR A 108 -7.98 -9.47 6.63
C TYR A 108 -8.49 -9.37 5.19
N VAL A 109 -8.00 -10.27 4.34
CA VAL A 109 -8.36 -10.42 2.93
C VAL A 109 -8.86 -11.83 2.75
N ARG A 110 -10.07 -11.98 2.20
CA ARG A 110 -10.72 -13.27 1.95
C ARG A 110 -10.40 -13.79 0.56
N GLU A 111 -10.49 -12.91 -0.42
CA GLU A 111 -10.46 -13.27 -1.83
C GLU A 111 -9.23 -12.68 -2.51
N ARG A 112 -9.04 -11.36 -2.41
CA ARG A 112 -8.04 -10.68 -3.21
C ARG A 112 -7.62 -9.33 -2.65
N PHE A 113 -6.32 -9.07 -2.75
CA PHE A 113 -5.70 -7.78 -2.51
C PHE A 113 -4.96 -7.32 -3.75
N GLN A 114 -5.19 -6.08 -4.18
CA GLN A 114 -4.46 -5.49 -5.30
C GLN A 114 -3.93 -4.11 -4.94
N VAL A 115 -2.78 -3.76 -5.54
CA VAL A 115 -2.28 -2.39 -5.58
C VAL A 115 -2.25 -1.96 -7.03
N ASN A 116 -2.99 -0.91 -7.36
CA ASN A 116 -3.01 -0.31 -8.69
C ASN A 116 -2.41 1.09 -8.64
N ILE A 117 -1.75 1.49 -9.73
CA ILE A 117 -1.19 2.84 -9.88
C ILE A 117 -1.62 3.41 -11.22
N THR A 118 -2.08 4.65 -11.22
CA THR A 118 -2.42 5.43 -12.43
C THR A 118 -1.68 6.76 -12.40
N PRO A 119 -0.55 6.91 -13.12
CA PRO A 119 0.21 8.15 -13.11
C PRO A 119 -0.32 9.15 -14.14
N THR A 120 -0.11 10.44 -13.89
CA THR A 120 -0.43 11.57 -14.78
C THR A 120 0.68 11.83 -15.81
N VAL A 121 1.91 11.44 -15.49
CA VAL A 121 3.08 11.43 -16.39
C VAL A 121 3.71 10.04 -16.43
N ALA A 122 4.67 9.79 -17.33
CA ALA A 122 5.42 8.53 -17.27
C ALA A 122 6.19 8.48 -15.94
N ALA A 123 6.01 7.41 -15.16
CA ALA A 123 6.50 7.37 -13.79
C ALA A 123 7.20 6.05 -13.47
N THR A 124 8.27 6.11 -12.67
CA THR A 124 8.86 4.95 -12.02
C THR A 124 8.12 4.64 -10.73
N TYR A 125 8.02 3.37 -10.37
CA TYR A 125 7.42 2.94 -9.11
C TYR A 125 8.27 1.87 -8.40
N VAL A 126 8.08 1.80 -7.08
CA VAL A 126 8.45 0.66 -6.24
C VAL A 126 7.30 0.40 -5.28
N VAL A 127 6.78 -0.83 -5.26
CA VAL A 127 5.72 -1.24 -4.32
C VAL A 127 6.20 -2.44 -3.52
N ILE A 128 5.96 -2.44 -2.22
CA ILE A 128 6.25 -3.53 -1.31
C ILE A 128 5.01 -3.81 -0.47
N VAL A 129 4.58 -5.07 -0.41
CA VAL A 129 3.45 -5.51 0.41
C VAL A 129 3.90 -6.61 1.36
N TYR A 130 3.59 -6.44 2.64
CA TYR A 130 3.86 -7.41 3.69
C TYR A 130 2.58 -8.10 4.10
N TYR A 131 2.57 -9.43 4.07
CA TYR A 131 1.37 -10.21 4.32
C TYR A 131 1.66 -11.55 5.00
N VAL A 132 0.62 -12.16 5.55
CA VAL A 132 0.67 -13.46 6.21
C VAL A 132 -0.36 -14.38 5.54
N ASP A 133 0.05 -15.61 5.22
CA ASP A 133 -0.88 -16.66 4.82
C ASP A 133 -1.71 -17.16 6.01
N LEU A 134 -2.99 -17.40 5.78
CA LEU A 134 -3.92 -17.99 6.74
C LEU A 134 -4.33 -19.40 6.34
#